data_AF-A0A8C0G2K2-F1
#
_entry.id   AF-A0A8C0G2K2-F1
#
_cell.length_a   1.000
_cell.length_b   1.000
_cell.length_c   1.000
_cell.angle_alpha   90.00
_cell.angle_beta   90.00
_cell.angle_gamma   90.00
#
_symmetry.space_group_name_H-M   'P 1'
#
loop_
_entity.id
_entity.type
_entity.pdbx_description
1 polymer ?
#
loop_
_entity_poly.entity_id
_entity_poly.type
_entity_poly.pdbx_seq_one_letter_code
_entity_poly.pdbx_strand_id
1 'polypeptide(L)'
;MAAGRAARTGLSGLFAVYKPPGVASIRVRDTVETLLLKELNSLEQPAVQQQVRFLPTTVEGNAGKELTLTVTQLPVLAAHPLVRGPEFTHLKIGAGHRLDTKSSGVFVLGVGHGNKLLTDMYNAHLTRAYTVRGLFGKATDDFSDTGRLIEKTTFDHVTRDKLEQILAVIQGTNHKALLMYSNIDLKTQEAYELAVEGLIRPMEKTPPLITAIRCLQFAPPEFQLEIQCLHETPQYLRKIVHEIGLELKSTAVCTQVRRIRDGFFTLDSALLRTHWNLQNIQNSIQDSKIKVKVGLQRSLSCQARSGKRHTDMDQVAESKLHSTEGTSASDLTHKMR
;
A
#
# COMPACT_ATOMS: atom_id res chain seq x y z
N MET A 1 29.90 -13.93 -10.72
CA MET A 1 28.51 -14.44 -10.82
C MET A 1 27.71 -14.40 -9.50
N ALA A 2 28.34 -14.53 -8.33
CA ALA A 2 27.63 -14.59 -7.04
C ALA A 2 27.09 -13.23 -6.56
N ALA A 3 27.86 -12.14 -6.67
CA ALA A 3 27.49 -10.83 -6.09
C ALA A 3 26.24 -10.19 -6.74
N GLY A 4 26.19 -10.08 -8.08
CA GLY A 4 25.03 -9.50 -8.79
C GLY A 4 23.75 -10.34 -8.69
N ARG A 5 23.85 -11.68 -8.69
CA ARG A 5 22.70 -12.58 -8.45
C ARG A 5 22.24 -12.55 -7.00
N ALA A 6 23.16 -12.52 -6.03
CA ALA A 6 22.83 -12.42 -4.60
C ALA A 6 22.21 -11.05 -4.25
N ALA A 7 22.71 -9.97 -4.87
CA ALA A 7 22.12 -8.64 -4.73
C ALA A 7 20.67 -8.61 -5.26
N ARG A 8 20.41 -9.34 -6.35
CA ARG A 8 19.06 -9.54 -6.90
C ARG A 8 18.14 -10.36 -6.00
N THR A 9 18.64 -11.42 -5.35
CA THR A 9 17.80 -12.24 -4.45
C THR A 9 17.47 -11.51 -3.15
N GLY A 10 18.38 -10.66 -2.65
CA GLY A 10 18.15 -9.81 -1.47
C GLY A 10 17.17 -8.65 -1.69
N LEU A 11 16.90 -8.28 -2.94
CA LEU A 11 16.03 -7.14 -3.30
C LEU A 11 14.53 -7.47 -3.38
N SER A 12 14.14 -8.71 -3.10
CA SER A 12 12.75 -9.12 -3.26
C SER A 12 11.95 -8.97 -1.96
N GLY A 13 11.09 -7.96 -1.88
CA GLY A 13 10.23 -7.72 -0.73
C GLY A 13 9.54 -6.36 -0.74
N LEU A 14 9.00 -5.98 0.42
CA LEU A 14 8.35 -4.69 0.64
C LEU A 14 9.26 -3.76 1.42
N PHE A 15 9.21 -2.48 1.10
CA PHE A 15 9.87 -1.43 1.87
C PHE A 15 9.05 -0.15 1.79
N ALA A 16 9.31 0.78 2.71
CA ALA A 16 8.67 2.08 2.72
C ALA A 16 9.67 3.18 2.39
N VAL A 17 9.22 4.16 1.60
CA VAL A 17 9.94 5.40 1.34
C VAL A 17 9.11 6.59 1.79
N TYR A 18 9.77 7.66 2.18
CA TYR A 18 9.10 8.93 2.46
C TYR A 18 8.88 9.71 1.17
N LYS A 19 7.62 9.94 0.81
CA LYS A 19 7.23 10.79 -0.30
C LYS A 19 7.14 12.26 0.17
N PRO A 20 7.93 13.18 -0.41
CA PRO A 20 7.80 14.61 -0.12
C PRO A 20 6.52 15.20 -0.77
N PRO A 21 6.00 16.32 -0.24
CA PRO A 21 4.91 17.05 -0.89
C PRO A 21 5.36 17.62 -2.23
N GLY A 22 4.44 17.77 -3.18
CA GLY A 22 4.70 18.31 -4.52
C GLY A 22 5.21 17.30 -5.56
N VAL A 23 5.54 16.07 -5.15
CA VAL A 23 6.01 15.02 -6.07
C VAL A 23 4.91 13.99 -6.30
N ALA A 24 4.69 13.56 -7.54
CA ALA A 24 3.74 12.49 -7.84
C ALA A 24 4.30 11.12 -7.39
N SER A 25 3.46 10.25 -6.85
CA SER A 25 3.83 8.90 -6.39
C SER A 25 4.47 8.04 -7.48
N ILE A 26 4.03 8.17 -8.72
CA ILE A 26 4.60 7.50 -9.89
C ILE A 26 6.06 7.92 -10.09
N ARG A 27 6.36 9.22 -10.02
CA ARG A 27 7.73 9.74 -10.14
C ARG A 27 8.65 9.23 -9.03
N VAL A 28 8.12 9.05 -7.81
CA VAL A 28 8.90 8.45 -6.71
C VAL A 28 9.30 7.02 -7.04
N ARG A 29 8.35 6.19 -7.50
CA ARG A 29 8.63 4.82 -7.95
C ARG A 29 9.69 4.80 -9.05
N ASP A 30 9.52 5.61 -10.10
CA ASP A 30 10.42 5.62 -11.26
C ASP A 30 11.83 6.09 -10.88
N THR A 31 11.91 7.04 -9.94
CA THR A 31 13.20 7.50 -9.40
C THR A 31 13.89 6.39 -8.64
N VAL A 32 13.17 5.68 -7.77
CA VAL A 32 13.71 4.53 -7.02
C VAL A 32 14.16 3.41 -7.96
N GLU A 33 13.37 3.12 -8.99
CA GLU A 33 13.76 2.14 -10.02
C GLU A 33 15.06 2.54 -10.72
N THR A 34 15.15 3.80 -11.17
CA THR A 34 16.33 4.32 -11.88
C THR A 34 17.58 4.27 -11.00
N LEU A 35 17.46 4.64 -9.72
CA LEU A 35 18.57 4.59 -8.76
C LEU A 35 19.04 3.15 -8.52
N LEU A 36 18.11 2.22 -8.30
CA LEU A 36 18.43 0.80 -8.12
C LEU A 36 19.07 0.20 -9.35
N LEU A 37 18.57 0.51 -10.56
CA LEU A 37 19.18 0.07 -11.81
C LEU A 37 20.60 0.61 -11.98
N LYS A 38 20.83 1.89 -11.64
CA LYS A 38 22.16 2.50 -11.70
C LYS A 38 23.13 1.79 -10.75
N GLU A 39 22.74 1.58 -9.49
CA GLU A 39 23.59 0.91 -8.51
C GLU A 39 23.85 -0.55 -8.88
N LEU A 40 22.83 -1.30 -9.29
CA LEU A 40 22.99 -2.70 -9.71
C LEU A 40 23.93 -2.86 -10.91
N ASN A 41 23.86 -1.95 -11.89
CA ASN A 41 24.75 -1.99 -13.05
C ASN A 41 26.18 -1.51 -12.75
N SER A 42 26.38 -0.78 -11.63
CA SER A 42 27.70 -0.38 -11.14
C SER A 42 28.39 -1.43 -10.27
N LEU A 43 27.66 -2.46 -9.81
CA LEU A 43 28.28 -3.60 -9.14
C LEU A 43 29.22 -4.33 -10.11
N GLU A 44 30.28 -4.94 -9.58
CA GLU A 44 31.31 -5.62 -10.38
C GLU A 44 30.70 -6.55 -11.43
N GLN A 45 30.94 -6.21 -12.69
CA GLN A 45 30.45 -6.98 -13.82
C GLN A 45 31.27 -8.27 -13.95
N PRO A 46 30.64 -9.41 -14.25
CA PRO A 46 31.37 -10.64 -14.44
C PRO A 46 32.41 -10.49 -15.55
N ALA A 47 33.60 -11.07 -15.35
CA ALA A 47 34.63 -11.13 -16.37
C ALA A 47 34.06 -11.72 -17.68
N VAL A 48 34.45 -11.13 -18.81
CA VAL A 48 33.99 -11.54 -20.15
C VAL A 48 34.28 -13.03 -20.33
N GLN A 49 33.26 -13.80 -20.72
CA GLN A 49 33.42 -15.23 -20.96
C GLN A 49 34.48 -15.45 -22.04
N GLN A 50 35.44 -16.32 -21.76
CA GLN A 50 36.46 -16.69 -22.73
C GLN A 50 36.04 -17.99 -23.42
N GLN A 51 36.15 -18.02 -24.75
CA GLN A 51 35.95 -19.21 -25.55
C GLN A 51 37.30 -19.66 -26.08
N VAL A 52 37.60 -20.94 -25.86
CA VAL A 52 38.78 -21.58 -26.46
C VAL A 52 38.49 -21.79 -27.95
N ARG A 53 39.33 -21.21 -28.81
CA ARG A 53 39.33 -21.49 -30.26
C ARG A 53 40.66 -22.09 -30.65
N PHE A 54 40.59 -23.07 -31.53
CA PHE A 54 41.77 -23.65 -32.19
C PHE A 54 41.97 -22.88 -33.49
N LEU A 55 43.08 -22.15 -33.59
CA LEU A 55 43.42 -21.39 -34.79
C LEU A 55 44.50 -22.15 -35.56
N PRO A 56 44.34 -22.35 -36.89
CA PRO A 56 45.39 -22.93 -37.71
C PRO A 56 46.52 -21.91 -37.88
N THR A 57 47.71 -22.29 -37.44
CA THR A 57 48.97 -21.57 -37.66
C THR A 57 49.85 -22.37 -38.61
N THR A 58 50.28 -21.72 -39.69
CA THR A 58 51.28 -22.28 -40.61
C THR A 58 52.67 -21.94 -40.09
N VAL A 59 53.46 -22.96 -39.76
CA VAL A 59 54.88 -22.78 -39.47
C VAL A 59 55.64 -23.20 -40.72
N GLU A 60 56.43 -22.30 -41.32
CA GLU A 60 57.27 -22.64 -42.47
C GLU A 60 58.49 -23.43 -41.98
N GLY A 61 58.42 -24.76 -42.13
CA GLY A 61 59.57 -25.66 -41.98
C GLY A 61 60.14 -26.07 -43.34
N ASN A 62 61.42 -26.44 -43.36
CA ASN A 62 62.23 -26.80 -44.55
C ASN A 62 61.68 -27.95 -45.42
N ALA A 63 60.52 -28.55 -45.12
CA ALA A 63 59.96 -29.71 -45.83
C ALA A 63 58.46 -29.60 -46.18
N GLY A 64 57.89 -28.39 -46.18
CA GLY A 64 56.49 -28.14 -46.57
C GLY A 64 55.64 -27.51 -45.47
N LYS A 65 54.49 -26.91 -45.85
CA LYS A 65 53.60 -26.21 -44.93
C LYS A 65 52.90 -27.19 -43.97
N GLU A 66 53.39 -27.27 -42.73
CA GLU A 66 52.77 -28.04 -41.67
C GLU A 66 51.69 -27.18 -40.97
N LEU A 67 50.44 -27.65 -40.96
CA LEU A 67 49.33 -26.99 -40.29
C LEU A 67 49.33 -27.38 -38.82
N THR A 68 49.76 -26.47 -37.94
CA THR A 68 49.71 -26.67 -36.48
C THR A 68 48.51 -25.93 -35.91
N LEU A 69 47.78 -26.54 -34.96
CA LEU A 69 46.66 -25.90 -34.29
C LEU A 69 47.13 -25.24 -32.98
N THR A 70 47.04 -23.92 -32.89
CA THR A 70 47.31 -23.18 -31.65
C THR A 70 46.03 -22.94 -30.88
N VAL A 71 46.04 -23.34 -29.61
CA VAL A 71 44.93 -23.12 -28.67
C VAL A 71 44.97 -21.67 -28.21
N THR A 72 43.96 -20.87 -28.58
CA THR A 72 43.86 -19.46 -28.20
C THR A 72 42.57 -19.22 -27.42
N GLN A 73 42.67 -18.53 -26.28
CA GLN A 73 41.49 -18.08 -25.54
C GLN A 73 41.07 -16.70 -26.06
N LEU A 74 39.89 -16.61 -26.66
CA LEU A 74 39.33 -15.37 -27.18
C LEU A 74 38.12 -14.94 -26.35
N PRO A 75 38.00 -13.65 -25.98
CA PRO A 75 36.81 -13.16 -25.29
C PRO A 75 35.60 -13.25 -26.22
N VAL A 76 34.48 -13.74 -25.69
CA VAL A 76 33.19 -13.76 -26.39
C VAL A 76 32.64 -12.33 -26.40
N LEU A 77 32.98 -11.57 -27.44
CA LEU A 77 32.60 -10.16 -27.58
C LEU A 77 31.07 -9.94 -27.61
N ALA A 78 30.29 -10.93 -28.04
CA ALA A 78 28.82 -10.87 -28.02
C ALA A 78 28.24 -10.72 -26.60
N ALA A 79 28.97 -11.19 -25.58
CA ALA A 79 28.61 -11.04 -24.17
C ALA A 79 29.23 -9.80 -23.52
N HIS A 80 30.01 -9.00 -24.27
CA HIS A 80 30.70 -7.84 -23.73
C HIS A 80 29.70 -6.73 -23.34
N PRO A 81 29.87 -6.06 -22.19
CA PRO A 81 28.97 -5.00 -21.71
C PRO A 81 28.77 -3.86 -22.73
N LEU A 82 29.81 -3.47 -23.46
CA LEU A 82 29.71 -2.45 -24.52
C LEU A 82 28.80 -2.85 -25.70
N VAL A 83 28.64 -4.16 -25.95
CA VAL A 83 27.81 -4.68 -27.05
C VAL A 83 26.39 -4.97 -26.56
N ARG A 84 26.27 -5.58 -25.37
CA ARG A 84 24.98 -5.99 -24.78
C ARG A 84 24.24 -4.84 -24.10
N GLY A 85 24.95 -3.80 -23.69
CA GLY A 85 24.43 -2.74 -22.84
C GLY A 85 24.35 -3.16 -21.36
N PRO A 86 23.64 -2.38 -20.51
CA PRO A 86 23.53 -2.67 -19.09
C PRO A 86 22.87 -4.04 -18.83
N GLU A 87 23.37 -4.77 -17.83
CA GLU A 87 22.85 -6.09 -17.46
C GLU A 87 21.40 -6.00 -16.96
N PHE A 88 21.07 -4.92 -16.25
CA PHE A 88 19.75 -4.65 -15.71
C PHE A 88 19.12 -3.46 -16.43
N THR A 89 18.02 -3.72 -17.14
CA THR A 89 17.26 -2.70 -17.89
C THR A 89 15.94 -2.32 -17.23
N HIS A 90 15.33 -3.24 -16.48
CA HIS A 90 14.02 -3.03 -15.85
C HIS A 90 13.91 -3.81 -14.53
N LEU A 91 13.26 -3.21 -13.52
CA LEU A 91 12.94 -3.87 -12.26
C LEU A 91 11.42 -3.89 -12.06
N LYS A 92 10.89 -5.03 -11.60
CA LYS A 92 9.46 -5.14 -11.31
C LYS A 92 9.14 -4.44 -9.98
N ILE A 93 8.91 -3.12 -10.03
CA ILE A 93 8.55 -2.32 -8.85
C ILE A 93 7.04 -2.02 -8.83
N GLY A 94 6.35 -2.55 -7.83
CA GLY A 94 4.95 -2.27 -7.53
C GLY A 94 4.81 -1.08 -6.59
N ALA A 95 3.73 -0.32 -6.76
CA ALA A 95 3.37 0.79 -5.89
C ALA A 95 2.14 0.44 -5.06
N GLY A 96 2.20 0.75 -3.76
CA GLY A 96 1.10 0.56 -2.82
C GLY A 96 -0.01 1.60 -2.99
N HIS A 97 -0.66 1.94 -1.88
CA HIS A 97 -1.72 2.95 -1.87
C HIS A 97 -1.21 4.30 -2.35
N ARG A 98 -1.77 4.76 -3.47
CA ARG A 98 -1.36 5.99 -4.16
C ARG A 98 -1.62 7.22 -3.29
N LEU A 99 -0.57 8.00 -3.06
CA LEU A 99 -0.68 9.36 -2.54
C LEU A 99 -0.78 10.36 -3.70
N ASP A 100 -1.61 11.38 -3.55
CA ASP A 100 -1.70 12.49 -4.50
C ASP A 100 -0.45 13.39 -4.40
N THR A 101 -0.29 14.29 -5.36
CA THR A 101 0.91 15.13 -5.47
C THR A 101 1.11 16.04 -4.25
N LYS A 102 0.04 16.59 -3.68
CA LYS A 102 0.12 17.54 -2.56
C LYS A 102 0.35 16.83 -1.20
N SER A 103 -0.06 15.57 -1.06
CA SER A 103 0.18 14.81 0.18
C SER A 103 1.62 14.34 0.30
N SER A 104 2.06 14.15 1.55
CA SER A 104 3.38 13.62 1.90
C SER A 104 3.24 12.39 2.80
N GLY A 105 4.34 11.69 3.07
CA GLY A 105 4.36 10.64 4.07
C GLY A 105 4.84 9.27 3.57
N VAL A 106 4.52 8.24 4.34
CA VAL A 106 4.93 6.85 4.08
C VAL A 106 4.37 6.39 2.74
N PHE A 107 5.19 5.87 1.85
CA PHE A 107 4.80 5.28 0.56
C PHE A 107 5.44 3.90 0.41
N VAL A 108 4.59 2.86 0.39
CA VAL A 108 5.05 1.47 0.35
C VAL A 108 5.29 1.06 -1.10
N LEU A 109 6.45 0.46 -1.35
CA LEU A 109 6.86 -0.09 -2.63
C LEU A 109 7.18 -1.58 -2.47
N GLY A 110 6.91 -2.34 -3.52
CA GLY A 110 7.28 -3.75 -3.63
C GLY A 110 8.27 -3.96 -4.76
N VAL A 111 9.26 -4.83 -4.56
CA VAL A 111 10.19 -5.24 -5.63
C VAL A 111 10.11 -6.75 -5.80
N GLY A 112 9.98 -7.20 -7.05
CA GLY A 112 9.96 -8.62 -7.38
C GLY A 112 8.77 -9.37 -6.75
N HIS A 113 9.04 -10.34 -5.87
CA HIS A 113 7.98 -11.06 -5.14
C HIS A 113 7.21 -10.15 -4.17
N GLY A 114 7.80 -9.02 -3.76
CA GLY A 114 7.13 -8.01 -2.94
C GLY A 114 5.84 -7.48 -3.56
N ASN A 115 5.68 -7.54 -4.88
CA ASN A 115 4.46 -7.10 -5.56
C ASN A 115 3.26 -7.99 -5.21
N LYS A 116 3.47 -9.29 -4.98
CA LYS A 116 2.40 -10.18 -4.50
C LYS A 116 1.99 -9.83 -3.07
N LEU A 117 2.99 -9.64 -2.19
CA LEU A 117 2.76 -9.21 -0.81
C LEU A 117 2.05 -7.84 -0.74
N LEU A 118 2.31 -6.96 -1.71
CA LEU A 118 1.65 -5.66 -1.84
C LEU A 118 0.17 -5.83 -2.16
N THR A 119 -0.17 -6.75 -3.08
CA THR A 119 -1.56 -7.13 -3.36
C THR A 119 -2.24 -7.76 -2.15
N ASP A 120 -1.54 -8.65 -1.42
CA ASP A 120 -2.07 -9.24 -0.18
C ASP A 120 -2.33 -8.17 0.88
N MET A 121 -1.46 -7.17 1.00
CA MET A 121 -1.63 -6.03 1.90
C MET A 121 -2.83 -5.15 1.51
N TYR A 122 -3.09 -4.99 0.21
CA TYR A 122 -4.28 -4.29 -0.29
C TYR A 122 -5.56 -5.05 0.05
N ASN A 123 -5.56 -6.37 -0.15
CA ASN A 123 -6.70 -7.26 0.13
C ASN A 123 -6.93 -7.46 1.64
N ALA A 124 -5.91 -7.23 2.47
CA ALA A 124 -6.03 -7.28 3.94
C ALA A 124 -6.76 -6.06 4.53
N HIS A 125 -7.13 -5.07 3.72
CA HIS A 125 -7.90 -3.88 4.12
C HIS A 125 -7.34 -3.18 5.36
N LEU A 126 -6.01 -3.02 5.44
CA LEU A 126 -5.35 -2.46 6.62
C LEU A 126 -5.67 -0.97 6.83
N THR A 127 -5.75 -0.56 8.09
CA THR A 127 -5.93 0.85 8.46
C THR A 127 -4.72 1.70 8.09
N ARG A 128 -4.96 2.94 7.69
CA ARG A 128 -3.93 3.94 7.44
C ARG A 128 -4.13 5.12 8.38
N ALA A 129 -3.05 5.77 8.78
CA ALA A 129 -3.09 6.92 9.68
C ALA A 129 -2.50 8.15 9.01
N TYR A 130 -3.18 9.27 9.17
CA TYR A 130 -2.85 10.55 8.55
C TYR A 130 -2.82 11.65 9.60
N THR A 131 -1.83 12.54 9.50
CA THR A 131 -1.90 13.88 10.08
C THR A 131 -2.46 14.82 9.04
N VAL A 132 -3.53 15.52 9.37
CA VAL A 132 -4.16 16.51 8.49
C VAL A 132 -4.12 17.86 9.18
N ARG A 133 -3.59 18.88 8.50
CA ARG A 133 -3.63 20.28 8.95
C ARG A 133 -4.72 21.01 8.20
N GLY A 134 -5.55 21.71 8.97
CA GLY A 134 -6.63 22.55 8.48
C GLY A 134 -6.41 24.00 8.88
N LEU A 135 -7.02 24.90 8.13
CA LEU A 135 -7.04 26.34 8.39
C LEU A 135 -8.49 26.82 8.30
N PHE A 136 -8.97 27.47 9.37
CA PHE A 136 -10.30 28.07 9.46
C PHE A 136 -10.39 29.43 8.76
N GLY A 137 -11.61 29.84 8.43
CA GLY A 137 -11.94 31.14 7.84
C GLY A 137 -11.71 31.24 6.33
N LYS A 138 -11.42 30.14 5.65
CA LYS A 138 -11.22 30.07 4.20
C LYS A 138 -11.94 28.87 3.62
N ALA A 139 -12.61 29.04 2.48
CA ALA A 139 -13.14 27.96 1.64
C ALA A 139 -12.60 28.08 0.21
N THR A 140 -12.30 26.95 -0.42
CA THR A 140 -11.79 26.85 -1.79
C THR A 140 -12.50 25.75 -2.55
N ASP A 141 -12.53 25.85 -3.88
CA ASP A 141 -13.09 24.85 -4.80
C ASP A 141 -12.58 23.41 -4.58
N ASP A 142 -11.28 23.24 -4.46
CA ASP A 142 -10.62 21.93 -4.36
C ASP A 142 -10.41 21.47 -2.90
N PHE A 143 -11.03 22.16 -1.94
CA PHE A 143 -10.83 21.96 -0.49
C PHE A 143 -9.34 22.03 -0.04
N SER A 144 -8.49 22.65 -0.85
CA SER A 144 -7.06 22.76 -0.64
C SER A 144 -6.63 24.22 -0.66
N ASP A 145 -5.63 24.57 0.15
CA ASP A 145 -5.21 25.97 0.30
C ASP A 145 -4.83 26.69 -1.00
N THR A 146 -4.35 25.95 -2.01
CA THR A 146 -3.96 26.48 -3.33
C THR A 146 -5.13 26.66 -4.29
N GLY A 147 -6.34 26.22 -3.93
CA GLY A 147 -7.53 26.32 -4.78
C GLY A 147 -8.02 27.76 -4.93
N ARG A 148 -8.98 27.97 -5.83
CA ARG A 148 -9.62 29.28 -5.98
C ARG A 148 -10.46 29.55 -4.72
N LEU A 149 -10.26 30.73 -4.13
CA LEU A 149 -11.04 31.18 -2.98
C LEU A 149 -12.52 31.32 -3.38
N ILE A 150 -13.40 30.66 -2.62
CA ILE A 150 -14.85 30.76 -2.77
C ILE A 150 -15.41 31.72 -1.73
N GLU A 151 -15.04 31.51 -0.45
CA GLU A 151 -15.63 32.24 0.67
C GLU A 151 -14.61 32.44 1.79
N LYS A 152 -14.78 33.53 2.54
CA LYS A 152 -14.07 33.81 3.80
C LYS A 152 -15.09 33.99 4.91
N THR A 153 -14.84 33.37 6.05
CA THR A 153 -15.72 33.44 7.22
C THR A 153 -14.93 33.78 8.47
N THR A 154 -15.60 34.24 9.51
CA THR A 154 -15.00 34.42 10.83
C THR A 154 -14.86 33.08 11.56
N PHE A 155 -13.90 33.00 12.48
CA PHE A 155 -13.58 31.79 13.23
C PHE A 155 -13.45 32.04 14.74
N ASP A 156 -13.72 33.25 15.21
CA ASP A 156 -13.55 33.65 16.62
C ASP A 156 -14.45 32.85 17.58
N HIS A 157 -15.58 32.34 17.08
CA HIS A 157 -16.52 31.52 17.85
C HIS A 157 -16.12 30.05 17.95
N VAL A 158 -15.06 29.62 17.25
CA VAL A 158 -14.60 28.24 17.21
C VAL A 158 -13.71 27.97 18.42
N THR A 159 -14.20 27.12 19.33
CA THR A 159 -13.46 26.66 20.50
C THR A 159 -13.03 25.20 20.32
N ARG A 160 -12.01 24.79 21.07
CA ARG A 160 -11.53 23.41 21.09
C ARG A 160 -12.64 22.43 21.44
N ASP A 161 -13.47 22.75 22.44
CA ASP A 161 -14.56 21.88 22.90
C ASP A 161 -15.60 21.62 21.81
N LYS A 162 -15.96 22.66 21.04
CA LYS A 162 -16.90 22.51 19.90
C LYS A 162 -16.31 21.61 18.82
N LEU A 163 -15.01 21.77 18.53
CA LEU A 163 -14.32 20.91 17.59
C LEU A 163 -14.35 19.46 18.07
N GLU A 164 -13.97 19.19 19.32
CA GLU A 164 -13.96 17.84 19.89
C GLU A 164 -15.36 17.18 19.89
N GLN A 165 -16.42 17.95 20.15
CA GLN A 165 -17.80 17.48 20.04
C GLN A 165 -18.14 17.01 18.62
N ILE A 166 -17.80 17.79 17.60
CA ILE A 166 -18.06 17.43 16.19
C ILE A 166 -17.22 16.23 15.78
N LEU A 167 -15.95 16.16 16.20
CA LEU A 167 -15.10 15.01 15.94
C LEU A 167 -15.70 13.72 16.54
N ALA A 168 -16.27 13.78 17.74
CA ALA A 168 -16.96 12.66 18.36
C ALA A 168 -18.21 12.21 17.57
N VAL A 169 -19.00 13.15 17.04
CA VAL A 169 -20.17 12.85 16.19
C VAL A 169 -19.74 12.17 14.88
N ILE A 170 -18.70 12.68 14.23
CA ILE A 170 -18.14 12.09 13.01
C ILE A 170 -17.63 10.67 13.31
N GLN A 171 -16.92 10.48 14.42
CA GLN A 171 -16.42 9.17 14.82
C GLN A 171 -17.56 8.18 15.08
N GLY A 172 -18.61 8.58 15.82
CA GLY A 172 -19.76 7.73 16.10
C GLY A 172 -20.53 7.32 14.83
N THR A 173 -20.71 8.27 13.90
CA THR A 173 -21.37 8.01 12.61
C THR A 173 -20.57 7.02 11.76
N ASN A 174 -19.24 7.20 11.68
CA ASN A 174 -18.37 6.28 10.94
C ASN A 174 -18.26 4.90 11.62
N HIS A 175 -18.31 4.83 12.95
CA HIS A 175 -18.32 3.57 13.67
C HIS A 175 -19.59 2.76 13.36
N LYS A 176 -20.76 3.41 13.33
CA LYS A 176 -22.00 2.77 12.91
C LYS A 176 -21.92 2.26 11.47
N ALA A 177 -21.36 3.05 10.55
CA ALA A 177 -21.15 2.64 9.17
C ALA A 177 -20.17 1.45 9.06
N LEU A 178 -19.09 1.47 9.84
CA LEU A 178 -18.11 0.37 9.90
C LEU A 178 -18.78 -0.95 10.29
N LEU A 179 -19.60 -0.94 11.34
CA LEU A 179 -20.35 -2.11 11.80
C LEU A 179 -21.32 -2.61 10.73
N MET A 180 -22.08 -1.69 10.12
CA MET A 180 -23.02 -2.02 9.04
C MET A 180 -22.32 -2.69 7.86
N TYR A 181 -21.21 -2.13 7.39
CA TYR A 181 -20.47 -2.68 6.24
C TYR A 181 -19.67 -3.92 6.55
N SER A 182 -19.39 -4.20 7.82
CA SER A 182 -18.73 -5.44 8.23
C SER A 182 -19.69 -6.64 8.24
N ASN A 183 -21.00 -6.43 8.06
CA ASN A 183 -22.05 -7.46 8.15
C ASN A 183 -21.99 -8.27 9.46
N ILE A 184 -21.45 -7.69 10.53
CA ILE A 184 -21.33 -8.33 11.84
C ILE A 184 -22.60 -8.05 12.64
N ASP A 185 -23.30 -9.11 13.05
CA ASP A 185 -24.36 -8.98 14.04
C ASP A 185 -23.74 -8.83 15.44
N LEU A 186 -23.89 -7.64 16.02
CA LEU A 186 -23.35 -7.28 17.33
C LEU A 186 -23.81 -8.19 18.47
N LYS A 187 -24.90 -8.94 18.29
CA LYS A 187 -25.43 -9.87 19.29
C LYS A 187 -24.70 -11.21 19.31
N THR A 188 -23.79 -11.44 18.38
CA THR A 188 -23.08 -12.71 18.24
C THR A 188 -21.78 -12.73 19.04
N GLN A 189 -21.37 -13.93 19.46
CA GLN A 189 -20.06 -14.13 20.08
C GLN A 189 -18.90 -13.78 19.13
N GLU A 190 -19.11 -13.90 17.81
CA GLU A 190 -18.13 -13.49 16.80
C GLU A 190 -17.82 -11.99 16.86
N ALA A 191 -18.85 -11.15 17.02
CA ALA A 191 -18.65 -9.71 17.19
C ALA A 191 -17.78 -9.40 18.42
N TYR A 192 -17.97 -10.14 19.50
CA TYR A 192 -17.18 -10.01 20.72
C TYR A 192 -15.73 -10.46 20.51
N GLU A 193 -15.51 -11.62 19.89
CA GLU A 193 -14.17 -12.13 19.56
C GLU A 193 -13.41 -11.15 18.66
N LEU A 194 -14.06 -10.62 17.62
CA LEU A 194 -13.47 -9.63 16.71
C LEU A 194 -13.18 -8.28 17.39
N ALA A 195 -14.01 -7.87 18.36
CA ALA A 195 -13.77 -6.66 19.15
C ALA A 195 -12.57 -6.82 20.08
N VAL A 196 -12.39 -8.00 20.70
CA VAL A 196 -11.23 -8.32 21.54
C VAL A 196 -9.94 -8.43 20.70
N GLU A 197 -10.03 -9.02 19.51
CA GLU A 197 -8.91 -9.11 18.57
C GLU A 197 -8.59 -7.78 17.88
N GLY A 198 -9.52 -6.82 17.87
CA GLY A 198 -9.36 -5.48 17.29
C GLY A 198 -9.41 -5.44 15.76
N LEU A 199 -10.07 -6.41 15.12
CA LEU A 199 -9.98 -6.65 13.66
C LEU A 199 -11.26 -6.36 12.88
N ILE A 200 -12.22 -5.63 13.45
CA ILE A 200 -13.46 -5.26 12.76
C ILE A 200 -13.13 -4.38 11.55
N ARG A 201 -13.22 -4.99 10.36
CA ARG A 201 -12.93 -4.35 9.08
C ARG A 201 -13.86 -4.93 8.02
N PRO A 202 -14.40 -4.09 7.12
CA PRO A 202 -15.21 -4.57 6.02
C PRO A 202 -14.34 -5.37 5.07
N MET A 203 -14.87 -6.52 4.67
CA MET A 203 -14.20 -7.46 3.76
C MET A 203 -14.43 -7.12 2.29
N GLU A 204 -15.40 -6.25 2.03
CA GLU A 204 -15.76 -5.79 0.70
C GLU A 204 -15.37 -4.32 0.48
N LYS A 205 -15.44 -3.91 -0.79
CA LYS A 205 -15.17 -2.54 -1.19
C LYS A 205 -16.25 -1.62 -0.63
N THR A 206 -15.87 -0.82 0.36
CA THR A 206 -16.73 0.14 1.05
C THR A 206 -16.35 1.58 0.73
N PRO A 207 -17.25 2.54 0.99
CA PRO A 207 -16.86 3.95 1.01
C PRO A 207 -15.74 4.18 2.04
N PRO A 208 -15.02 5.31 1.96
CA PRO A 208 -14.05 5.69 2.98
C PRO A 208 -14.67 5.69 4.38
N LEU A 209 -13.99 5.06 5.34
CA LEU A 209 -14.45 4.97 6.73
C LEU A 209 -13.38 5.51 7.67
N ILE A 210 -13.78 6.35 8.62
CA ILE A 210 -12.90 6.86 9.68
C ILE A 210 -13.05 5.96 10.91
N THR A 211 -11.99 5.27 11.31
CA THR A 211 -12.00 4.41 12.49
C THR A 211 -11.75 5.19 13.77
N ALA A 212 -10.87 6.20 13.72
CA ALA A 212 -10.57 7.07 14.84
C ALA A 212 -10.16 8.46 14.34
N ILE A 213 -10.54 9.50 15.07
CA ILE A 213 -10.15 10.87 14.78
C ILE A 213 -9.83 11.59 16.09
N ARG A 214 -8.71 12.32 16.13
CA ARG A 214 -8.32 13.09 17.31
C ARG A 214 -7.74 14.45 16.92
N CYS A 215 -7.99 15.46 17.74
CA CYS A 215 -7.30 16.74 17.63
C CYS A 215 -5.93 16.63 18.32
N LEU A 216 -4.85 16.92 17.57
CA LEU A 216 -3.48 16.94 18.10
C LEU A 216 -3.09 18.35 18.56
N GLN A 217 -3.43 19.35 17.76
CA GLN A 217 -3.09 20.74 18.02
C GLN A 217 -4.25 21.62 17.60
N PHE A 218 -4.56 22.61 18.44
CA PHE A 218 -5.59 23.60 18.18
C PHE A 218 -5.01 24.98 18.50
N ALA A 219 -4.68 25.72 17.44
CA ALA A 219 -4.12 27.07 17.53
C ALA A 219 -4.75 27.93 16.42
N PRO A 220 -6.01 28.36 16.59
CA PRO A 220 -6.77 29.06 15.57
C PRO A 220 -5.98 30.23 14.95
N PRO A 221 -6.03 30.41 13.61
CA PRO A 221 -6.91 29.71 12.66
C PRO A 221 -6.44 28.30 12.28
N GLU A 222 -5.27 27.84 12.73
CA GLU A 222 -4.74 26.53 12.38
C GLU A 222 -5.14 25.43 13.36
N PHE A 223 -5.33 24.22 12.84
CA PHE A 223 -5.53 23.04 13.65
C PHE A 223 -4.94 21.80 12.97
N GLN A 224 -4.64 20.80 13.78
CA GLN A 224 -4.07 19.54 13.34
C GLN A 224 -4.87 18.37 13.88
N LEU A 225 -5.29 17.50 12.98
CA LEU A 225 -6.02 16.27 13.29
C LEU A 225 -5.14 15.06 12.98
N GLU A 226 -5.33 14.00 13.73
CA GLU A 226 -4.91 12.67 13.34
C GLU A 226 -6.12 11.81 13.04
N ILE A 227 -6.14 11.24 11.84
CA ILE A 227 -7.25 10.48 11.29
C ILE A 227 -6.74 9.09 10.96
N GLN A 228 -7.38 8.07 11.53
CA GLN A 228 -7.21 6.68 11.15
C GLN A 228 -8.40 6.27 10.30
N CYS A 229 -8.13 5.69 9.13
CA CYS A 229 -9.16 5.42 8.14
C CYS A 229 -8.87 4.17 7.31
N LEU A 230 -9.92 3.74 6.62
CA LEU A 230 -9.97 2.61 5.69
C LEU A 230 -10.53 3.11 4.36
N HIS A 231 -10.03 2.55 3.24
CA HIS A 231 -10.50 2.83 1.86
C HIS A 231 -10.57 4.31 1.49
N GLU A 232 -9.76 5.13 2.14
CA GLU A 232 -9.76 6.57 1.95
C GLU A 232 -9.06 6.99 0.66
N THR A 233 -9.41 8.20 0.24
CA THR A 233 -8.65 8.95 -0.75
C THR A 233 -8.11 10.23 -0.11
N PRO A 234 -6.96 10.76 -0.57
CA PRO A 234 -6.47 12.05 -0.06
C PRO A 234 -7.46 13.20 -0.26
N GLN A 235 -8.27 13.16 -1.32
CA GLN A 235 -9.33 14.15 -1.55
C GLN A 235 -10.45 14.06 -0.51
N TYR A 236 -10.84 12.84 -0.12
CA TYR A 236 -11.83 12.63 0.94
C TYR A 236 -11.36 13.24 2.28
N LEU A 237 -10.08 13.08 2.65
CA LEU A 237 -9.53 13.71 3.86
C LEU A 237 -9.65 15.25 3.84
N ARG A 238 -9.49 15.88 2.67
CA ARG A 238 -9.69 17.34 2.52
C ARG A 238 -11.16 17.72 2.66
N LYS A 239 -12.04 16.92 2.07
CA LYS A 239 -13.49 17.12 2.19
C LYS A 239 -13.95 17.06 3.65
N ILE A 240 -13.43 16.11 4.45
CA ILE A 240 -13.74 16.02 5.88
C ILE A 240 -13.35 17.31 6.62
N VAL A 241 -12.16 17.87 6.34
CA VAL A 241 -11.74 19.15 6.95
C VAL A 241 -12.72 20.26 6.62
N HIS A 242 -13.18 20.32 5.38
CA HIS A 242 -14.17 21.30 4.95
C HIS A 242 -15.53 21.09 5.66
N GLU A 243 -16.02 19.84 5.73
CA GLU A 243 -17.26 19.48 6.43
C GLU A 243 -17.20 19.83 7.92
N ILE A 244 -16.06 19.59 8.59
CA ILE A 244 -15.84 20.01 9.99
C ILE A 244 -15.96 21.53 10.13
N GLY A 245 -15.43 22.29 9.18
CA GLY A 245 -15.59 23.75 9.15
C GLY A 245 -17.07 24.16 9.10
N LEU A 246 -17.84 23.54 8.19
CA LEU A 246 -19.26 23.82 8.01
C LEU A 246 -20.09 23.50 9.27
N GLU A 247 -19.83 22.35 9.90
CA GLU A 247 -20.48 21.96 11.17
C GLU A 247 -20.19 22.96 12.30
N LEU A 248 -18.99 23.56 12.30
CA LEU A 248 -18.60 24.64 13.22
C LEU A 248 -19.19 26.01 12.86
N LYS A 249 -20.06 26.09 11.84
CA LYS A 249 -20.58 27.35 11.27
C LYS A 249 -19.46 28.29 10.83
N SER A 250 -18.38 27.73 10.31
CA SER A 250 -17.25 28.44 9.71
C SER A 250 -16.90 27.77 8.39
N THR A 251 -15.77 28.13 7.80
CA THR A 251 -15.20 27.43 6.65
C THR A 251 -13.79 26.97 6.97
N ALA A 252 -13.39 25.82 6.43
CA ALA A 252 -12.04 25.33 6.58
C ALA A 252 -11.49 24.77 5.26
N VAL A 253 -10.19 24.91 5.08
CA VAL A 253 -9.42 24.29 4.00
C VAL A 253 -8.34 23.39 4.56
N CYS A 254 -8.02 22.33 3.82
CA CYS A 254 -6.88 21.50 4.14
C CYS A 254 -5.59 22.09 3.56
N THR A 255 -4.63 22.39 4.43
CA THR A 255 -3.31 22.89 4.05
C THR A 255 -2.34 21.75 3.77
N GLN A 256 -2.35 20.72 4.61
CA GLN A 256 -1.40 19.60 4.51
C GLN A 256 -2.05 18.27 4.88
N VAL A 257 -1.75 17.23 4.09
CA VAL A 257 -2.06 15.84 4.40
C VAL A 257 -0.76 15.05 4.43
N ARG A 258 -0.47 14.41 5.56
CA ARG A 258 0.72 13.58 5.76
C ARG A 258 0.34 12.19 6.23
N ARG A 259 0.64 11.16 5.44
CA ARG A 259 0.47 9.76 5.86
C ARG A 259 1.56 9.36 6.83
N ILE A 260 1.18 9.04 8.06
CA ILE A 260 2.07 8.60 9.15
C ILE A 260 2.26 7.09 9.12
N ARG A 261 1.21 6.35 8.76
CA ARG A 261 1.20 4.89 8.74
C ARG A 261 0.42 4.35 7.54
N ASP A 262 0.97 3.34 6.90
CA ASP A 262 0.28 2.53 5.87
C ASP A 262 0.42 1.06 6.26
N GLY A 263 -0.63 0.51 6.88
CA GLY A 263 -0.61 -0.84 7.43
C GLY A 263 0.51 -1.05 8.45
N PHE A 264 1.50 -1.87 8.08
CA PHE A 264 2.63 -2.24 8.94
C PHE A 264 3.78 -1.22 8.91
N PHE A 265 3.76 -0.28 7.97
CA PHE A 265 4.83 0.69 7.77
C PHE A 265 4.48 2.02 8.43
N THR A 266 5.35 2.49 9.32
CA THR A 266 5.28 3.80 9.98
C THR A 266 6.32 4.76 9.40
N LEU A 267 6.28 6.03 9.80
CA LEU A 267 7.31 7.01 9.41
C LEU A 267 8.73 6.55 9.73
N ASP A 268 8.94 5.85 10.85
CA ASP A 268 10.27 5.39 11.26
C ASP A 268 10.84 4.33 10.31
N SER A 269 9.97 3.58 9.65
CA SER A 269 10.36 2.60 8.63
C SER A 269 10.57 3.19 7.24
N ALA A 270 10.23 4.47 7.04
CA ALA A 270 10.22 5.09 5.72
C ALA A 270 11.58 5.73 5.40
N LEU A 271 12.23 5.23 4.35
CA LEU A 271 13.52 5.74 3.89
C LEU A 271 13.37 7.15 3.29
N LEU A 272 14.17 8.10 3.77
CA LEU A 272 14.29 9.44 3.16
C LEU A 272 15.01 9.35 1.81
N ARG A 273 14.86 10.40 1.00
CA ARG A 273 15.41 10.47 -0.36
C ARG A 273 16.92 10.23 -0.45
N THR A 274 17.67 10.65 0.56
CA THR A 274 19.13 10.44 0.67
C THR A 274 19.50 8.97 0.86
N HIS A 275 18.58 8.16 1.37
CA HIS A 275 18.78 6.76 1.69
C HIS A 275 18.14 5.80 0.67
N TRP A 276 17.76 6.29 -0.52
CA TRP A 276 17.26 5.45 -1.61
C TRP A 276 18.40 4.74 -2.36
N ASN A 277 19.23 4.01 -1.60
CA ASN A 277 20.31 3.20 -2.13
C ASN A 277 20.02 1.71 -1.96
N LEU A 278 20.74 0.88 -2.69
CA LEU A 278 20.58 -0.57 -2.74
C LEU A 278 20.68 -1.20 -1.35
N GLN A 279 21.70 -0.83 -0.58
CA GLN A 279 21.99 -1.42 0.73
C GLN A 279 20.90 -1.08 1.76
N ASN A 280 20.48 0.19 1.85
CA ASN A 280 19.44 0.60 2.80
C ASN A 280 18.07 0.02 2.42
N ILE A 281 17.78 -0.11 1.12
CA ILE A 281 16.54 -0.76 0.67
C ILE A 281 16.58 -2.25 1.03
N GLN A 282 17.70 -2.94 0.82
CA GLN A 282 17.86 -4.35 1.23
C GLN A 282 17.69 -4.52 2.75
N ASN A 283 18.30 -3.66 3.55
CA ASN A 283 18.16 -3.69 5.01
C ASN A 283 16.69 -3.44 5.44
N SER A 284 16.04 -2.43 4.87
CA SER A 284 14.63 -2.12 5.13
C SER A 284 13.69 -3.29 4.77
N ILE A 285 13.98 -3.99 3.66
CA ILE A 285 13.24 -5.21 3.28
C ILE A 285 13.44 -6.32 4.31
N GLN A 286 14.67 -6.54 4.79
CA GLN A 286 14.96 -7.57 5.78
C GLN A 286 14.27 -7.28 7.13
N ASP A 287 14.35 -6.04 7.60
CA ASP A 287 13.75 -5.59 8.87
C ASP A 287 12.23 -5.71 8.86
N SER A 288 11.60 -5.38 7.73
CA SER A 288 10.14 -5.44 7.58
C SER A 288 9.61 -6.84 7.31
N LYS A 289 10.44 -7.79 6.86
CA LYS A 289 10.03 -9.14 6.47
C LYS A 289 9.26 -9.89 7.55
N ILE A 290 9.76 -9.86 8.79
CA ILE A 290 9.12 -10.55 9.92
C ILE A 290 7.79 -9.87 10.27
N LYS A 291 7.80 -8.53 10.37
CA LYS A 291 6.61 -7.73 10.71
C LYS A 291 5.48 -7.95 9.70
N VAL A 292 5.81 -7.91 8.41
CA VAL A 292 4.83 -8.12 7.34
C VAL A 292 4.31 -9.56 7.33
N LYS A 293 5.18 -10.56 7.47
CA LYS A 293 4.75 -11.97 7.49
C LYS A 293 3.78 -12.25 8.64
N VAL A 294 4.12 -11.82 9.86
CA VAL A 294 3.26 -11.99 11.04
C VAL A 294 1.96 -11.20 10.89
N GLY A 295 2.03 -9.96 10.41
CA GLY A 295 0.86 -9.09 10.24
C GLY A 295 -0.13 -9.59 9.17
N LEU A 296 0.39 -10.08 8.03
CA LEU A 296 -0.43 -10.66 6.97
C LEU A 296 -1.05 -11.98 7.41
N GLN A 297 -0.30 -12.86 8.09
CA GLN A 297 -0.84 -14.12 8.60
C GLN A 297 -2.03 -13.88 9.54
N ARG A 298 -1.91 -12.94 10.47
CA ARG A 298 -3.01 -12.56 11.38
C ARG A 298 -4.21 -12.01 10.63
N SER A 299 -3.97 -11.14 9.65
CA SER A 299 -5.06 -10.52 8.89
C SER A 299 -5.79 -11.57 8.04
N LEU A 300 -5.07 -12.38 7.29
CA LEU A 300 -5.63 -13.42 6.41
C LEU A 300 -6.30 -14.56 7.20
N SER A 301 -5.79 -14.93 8.38
CA SER A 301 -6.44 -15.96 9.22
C SER A 301 -7.82 -15.51 9.71
N CYS A 302 -7.97 -14.23 10.04
CA CYS A 302 -9.27 -13.70 10.44
C CYS A 302 -10.22 -13.60 9.25
N GLN A 303 -9.71 -13.27 8.06
CA GLN A 303 -10.49 -13.30 6.81
C GLN A 303 -11.02 -14.70 6.46
N ALA A 304 -10.18 -15.73 6.62
CA ALA A 304 -10.57 -17.11 6.31
C ALA A 304 -11.63 -17.66 7.28
N ARG A 305 -11.65 -17.17 8.53
CA ARG A 305 -12.67 -17.55 9.52
C ARG A 305 -14.03 -16.92 9.19
N SER A 306 -14.06 -15.65 8.77
CA SER A 306 -15.31 -14.99 8.37
C SER A 306 -15.84 -15.53 7.04
N GLY A 307 -14.96 -15.83 6.07
CA GLY A 307 -15.34 -16.34 4.75
C GLY A 307 -15.85 -17.79 4.74
N LYS A 308 -15.26 -18.71 5.52
CA LYS A 308 -15.69 -20.12 5.56
C LYS A 308 -17.07 -20.35 6.19
N ARG A 309 -17.48 -19.50 7.13
CA ARG A 309 -18.81 -19.62 7.75
C ARG A 309 -19.90 -18.90 6.95
N HIS A 310 -19.52 -18.00 6.04
CA HIS A 310 -20.47 -17.38 5.12
C HIS A 310 -21.02 -18.40 4.11
N THR A 311 -20.16 -19.27 3.57
CA THR A 311 -20.59 -20.40 2.73
C THR A 311 -21.49 -21.39 3.47
N ASP A 312 -21.28 -21.59 4.78
CA ASP A 312 -22.15 -22.45 5.60
C ASP A 312 -23.50 -21.77 5.89
N MET A 313 -23.54 -20.45 6.12
CA MET A 313 -24.78 -19.69 6.37
C MET A 313 -25.66 -19.56 5.12
N ASP A 314 -25.07 -19.37 3.94
CA ASP A 314 -25.80 -19.35 2.68
C ASP A 314 -26.36 -20.75 2.32
N GLN A 315 -25.60 -21.82 2.60
CA GLN A 315 -26.09 -23.20 2.44
C GLN A 315 -27.17 -23.58 3.48
N VAL A 316 -27.10 -23.04 4.70
CA VAL A 316 -28.17 -23.22 5.71
C VAL A 316 -29.42 -22.42 5.35
N ALA A 317 -29.28 -21.26 4.68
CA ALA A 317 -30.41 -20.50 4.16
C ALA A 317 -31.07 -21.20 2.95
N GLU A 318 -30.29 -21.74 2.01
CA GLU A 318 -30.81 -22.51 0.87
C GLU A 318 -31.44 -23.86 1.28
N SER A 319 -30.88 -24.56 2.27
CA SER A 319 -31.46 -25.81 2.78
C SER A 319 -32.74 -25.59 3.61
N LYS A 320 -32.88 -24.44 4.29
CA LYS A 320 -34.14 -24.07 4.95
C LYS A 320 -35.26 -23.76 3.96
N LEU A 321 -34.95 -23.11 2.84
CA LEU A 321 -35.92 -22.84 1.76
C LEU A 321 -36.42 -24.15 1.11
N HIS A 322 -35.55 -25.15 0.89
CA HIS A 322 -35.96 -26.46 0.36
C HIS A 322 -36.70 -27.35 1.39
N SER A 323 -36.55 -27.11 2.70
CA SER A 323 -37.26 -27.87 3.73
C SER A 323 -38.70 -27.36 4.00
N THR A 324 -39.03 -26.14 3.60
CA THR A 324 -40.37 -25.55 3.79
C THR A 324 -41.36 -25.79 2.65
N GLU A 325 -40.93 -26.32 1.50
CA GLU A 325 -41.85 -26.64 0.38
C GLU A 325 -42.39 -28.09 0.41
N GLY A 326 -42.00 -28.90 1.40
CA GLY A 326 -42.35 -30.33 1.49
C GLY A 326 -43.55 -30.70 2.37
N THR A 327 -44.32 -29.75 2.92
CA THR A 327 -45.40 -30.10 3.87
C THR A 327 -46.64 -29.19 3.73
N SER A 328 -47.29 -29.21 2.56
CA SER A 328 -48.72 -28.84 2.46
C SER A 328 -49.36 -29.34 1.14
N ALA A 329 -49.52 -30.65 0.95
CA ALA A 329 -50.29 -31.16 -0.18
C ALA A 329 -50.86 -32.58 0.05
N SER A 330 -51.46 -32.85 1.20
CA SER A 330 -52.37 -34.01 1.37
C SER A 330 -53.06 -33.96 2.75
N ASP A 331 -54.14 -33.20 2.88
CA ASP A 331 -55.21 -33.47 3.85
C ASP A 331 -56.28 -32.37 3.78
N LEU A 332 -57.11 -32.39 2.73
CA LEU A 332 -58.35 -31.60 2.67
C LEU A 332 -59.38 -32.30 1.78
N THR A 333 -59.66 -33.57 2.05
CA THR A 333 -60.81 -34.30 1.50
C THR A 333 -61.33 -35.36 2.47
N HIS A 334 -61.84 -34.97 3.64
CA HIS A 334 -62.97 -35.69 4.26
C HIS A 334 -63.53 -34.96 5.49
N LYS A 335 -64.73 -34.36 5.35
CA LYS A 335 -65.92 -34.57 6.20
C LYS A 335 -66.94 -33.44 5.99
N MET A 336 -67.91 -33.72 5.12
CA MET A 336 -69.30 -33.36 5.41
C MET A 336 -69.76 -34.19 6.62
N ARG A 337 -70.19 -33.54 7.70
CA ARG A 337 -71.51 -33.78 8.31
C ARG A 337 -71.82 -32.71 9.35
#